data_AF-A0A5B7TCQ3-F1
#
_entry.id   AF-A0A5B7TCQ3-F1
#
_cell.length_a   1.000
_cell.length_b   1.000
_cell.length_c   1.000
_cell.angle_alpha   90.00
_cell.angle_beta   90.00
_cell.angle_gamma   90.00
#
_symmetry.space_group_name_H-M   'P 1'
#
loop_
_entity.id
_entity.type
_entity.pdbx_description
1 polymer ?
#
loop_
_entity_poly.entity_id
_entity_poly.type
_entity_poly.pdbx_seq_one_letter_code
_entity_poly.pdbx_strand_id
1 'polypeptide(L)'
;MRSQHEFIFKKECIFEQNTDNIDFEFYIYNINGIVTVILEANKYDDPADYLEQIYNKFRDINFTKTNYIYVDLSNYYGVNCKYWLYKWSFIEENNQLVDVEFEPILYINKITNEFDKQVICEYLQKKFGKFKNN
;
A
#
# COMPACT_ATOMS: atom_id res chain seq x y z
N MET A 1 -15.82 -32.71 -14.84
CA MET A 1 -15.07 -31.60 -15.46
C MET A 1 -15.25 -30.38 -14.59
N ARG A 2 -14.21 -29.91 -13.89
CA ARG A 2 -14.27 -28.67 -13.09
C ARG A 2 -13.89 -27.52 -14.00
N SER A 3 -14.82 -26.61 -14.29
CA SER A 3 -14.53 -25.41 -15.07
C SER A 3 -13.65 -24.48 -14.24
N GLN A 4 -12.41 -24.30 -14.68
CA GLN A 4 -11.51 -23.28 -14.17
C GLN A 4 -12.09 -21.93 -14.59
N HIS A 5 -12.72 -21.23 -13.65
CA HIS A 5 -13.01 -19.82 -13.81
C HIS A 5 -11.68 -19.10 -13.64
N GLU A 6 -11.03 -18.83 -14.76
CA GLU A 6 -9.87 -17.96 -14.84
C GLU A 6 -10.37 -16.56 -14.47
N PHE A 7 -10.12 -16.14 -13.23
CA PHE A 7 -10.43 -14.78 -12.80
C PHE A 7 -9.50 -13.85 -13.56
N ILE A 8 -10.02 -13.25 -14.63
CA ILE A 8 -9.36 -12.18 -15.35
C ILE A 8 -9.41 -10.95 -14.45
N PHE A 9 -8.39 -10.81 -13.59
CA PHE A 9 -8.20 -9.64 -12.76
C PHE A 9 -7.78 -8.47 -13.65
N LYS A 10 -8.75 -7.62 -14.00
CA LYS A 10 -8.46 -6.36 -14.68
C LYS A 10 -7.88 -5.39 -13.65
N LYS A 11 -6.56 -5.46 -13.47
CA LYS A 11 -5.76 -4.53 -12.68
C LYS A 11 -5.77 -3.16 -13.36
N GLU A 12 -6.44 -2.19 -12.77
CA GLU A 12 -6.35 -0.80 -13.18
C GLU A 12 -5.51 -0.06 -12.13
N CYS A 13 -4.36 0.48 -12.55
CA CYS A 13 -3.71 1.54 -11.77
C CYS A 13 -4.58 2.77 -11.95
N ILE A 14 -5.38 3.11 -10.94
CA ILE A 14 -6.43 4.14 -11.07
C ILE A 14 -5.81 5.55 -10.97
N PHE A 15 -4.57 5.68 -10.47
CA PHE A 15 -3.95 6.97 -10.22
C PHE A 15 -2.42 6.90 -10.23
N GLU A 16 -1.77 7.45 -11.26
CA GLU A 16 -0.36 7.87 -11.24
C GLU A 16 -0.36 9.40 -11.33
N GLN A 17 -0.12 10.09 -10.22
CA GLN A 17 0.03 11.55 -10.23
C GLN A 17 1.35 11.91 -9.56
N ASN A 18 2.29 12.44 -10.35
CA ASN A 18 3.30 13.35 -9.82
C ASN A 18 2.55 14.64 -9.46
N THR A 19 2.10 14.76 -8.22
CA THR A 19 1.72 16.06 -7.70
C THR A 19 3.01 16.81 -7.44
N ASP A 20 3.20 17.97 -8.08
CA ASP A 20 4.37 18.85 -7.98
C ASP A 20 4.73 19.32 -6.55
N ASN A 21 4.11 18.76 -5.51
CA ASN A 21 4.30 19.04 -4.10
C ASN A 21 4.13 17.80 -3.17
N ILE A 22 4.08 16.56 -3.68
CA ILE A 22 4.03 15.36 -2.82
C ILE A 22 5.11 14.39 -3.26
N ASP A 23 5.99 14.06 -2.33
CA ASP A 23 7.22 13.30 -2.57
C ASP A 23 7.02 11.78 -2.47
N PHE A 24 5.83 11.33 -2.90
CA PHE A 24 5.37 9.95 -2.86
C PHE A 24 4.64 9.56 -4.15
N GLU A 25 4.75 8.29 -4.53
CA GLU A 25 3.94 7.66 -5.57
C GLU A 25 2.86 6.77 -4.93
N PHE A 26 1.65 6.83 -5.48
CA PHE A 26 0.53 6.02 -5.05
C PHE A 26 0.26 4.90 -6.05
N TYR A 27 0.06 3.70 -5.55
CA TYR A 27 -0.42 2.57 -6.31
C TYR A 27 -1.70 2.05 -5.66
N ILE A 28 -2.83 2.28 -6.32
CA ILE A 28 -4.16 1.91 -5.82
C ILE A 28 -4.68 0.72 -6.62
N TYR A 29 -5.06 -0.35 -5.93
CA TYR A 29 -5.56 -1.60 -6.49
C TYR A 29 -6.96 -1.89 -5.96
N ASN A 30 -7.96 -2.01 -6.82
CA ASN A 30 -9.34 -2.31 -6.42
C ASN A 30 -9.83 -3.62 -7.05
N ILE A 31 -10.34 -4.53 -6.23
CA ILE A 31 -11.04 -5.75 -6.69
C ILE A 31 -12.32 -5.92 -5.89
N ASN A 32 -13.47 -5.90 -6.57
CA ASN A 32 -14.79 -6.05 -5.96
C ASN A 32 -15.06 -5.08 -4.79
N GLY A 33 -14.47 -3.88 -4.85
CA GLY A 33 -14.59 -2.86 -3.81
C GLY A 33 -13.66 -3.08 -2.62
N ILE A 34 -12.83 -4.12 -2.60
CA ILE A 34 -11.69 -4.22 -1.68
C ILE A 34 -10.56 -3.44 -2.32
N VAL A 35 -9.96 -2.51 -1.58
CA VAL A 35 -8.88 -1.68 -2.11
C VAL A 35 -7.62 -1.83 -1.27
N THR A 36 -6.50 -2.05 -1.95
CA THR A 36 -5.16 -2.06 -1.37
C THR A 36 -4.42 -0.86 -1.91
N VAL A 37 -3.74 -0.13 -1.03
CA VAL A 37 -2.92 1.01 -1.42
C VAL A 37 -1.48 0.74 -1.04
N ILE A 38 -0.58 1.02 -1.98
CA ILE A 38 0.85 1.11 -1.72
C ILE A 38 1.29 2.56 -1.92
N LEU A 39 1.99 3.11 -0.95
CA LEU A 39 2.61 4.42 -0.97
C LEU A 39 4.12 4.21 -1.03
N GLU A 40 4.74 4.64 -2.12
CA GLU A 40 6.17 4.57 -2.33
C GLU A 40 6.79 5.94 -2.04
N ALA A 41 7.73 5.97 -1.10
CA ALA A 41 8.38 7.22 -0.69
C ALA A 41 9.63 7.49 -1.54
N ASN A 42 9.73 8.71 -2.10
CA ASN A 42 10.74 9.07 -3.09
C ASN A 42 11.75 10.18 -2.70
N LYS A 43 11.43 11.14 -1.80
CA LYS A 43 12.45 12.07 -1.21
C LYS A 43 12.66 12.17 0.31
N TYR A 44 11.72 11.83 1.21
CA TYR A 44 11.91 11.86 2.68
C TYR A 44 11.85 10.50 3.39
N ASP A 45 12.62 10.38 4.47
CA ASP A 45 12.85 9.18 5.29
C ASP A 45 11.74 8.90 6.31
N ASP A 46 10.91 9.90 6.65
CA ASP A 46 9.74 9.76 7.53
C ASP A 46 8.41 10.03 6.79
N PRO A 47 7.65 8.99 6.41
CA PRO A 47 6.33 9.15 5.82
C PRO A 47 5.31 9.80 6.78
N ALA A 48 5.51 9.77 8.11
CA ALA A 48 4.58 10.36 9.09
C ALA A 48 4.47 11.89 8.96
N ASP A 49 5.48 12.56 8.41
CA ASP A 49 5.44 14.02 8.17
C ASP A 49 4.33 14.44 7.20
N TYR A 50 3.81 13.50 6.40
CA TYR A 50 2.79 13.75 5.37
C TYR A 50 1.44 13.11 5.72
N LEU A 51 1.28 12.64 6.96
CA LEU A 51 0.12 11.89 7.43
C LEU A 51 -1.21 12.57 7.10
N GLU A 52 -1.33 13.87 7.36
CA GLU A 52 -2.57 14.62 7.14
C GLU A 52 -2.91 14.75 5.64
N GLN A 53 -1.90 14.96 4.79
CA GLN A 53 -2.09 15.05 3.34
C GLN A 53 -2.48 13.70 2.74
N ILE A 54 -1.77 12.64 3.16
CA ILE A 54 -2.05 11.24 2.86
C ILE A 54 -3.50 10.94 3.26
N TYR A 55 -3.85 11.13 4.54
CA TYR A 55 -5.18 10.89 5.08
C TYR A 55 -6.29 11.62 4.31
N ASN A 56 -6.14 12.92 4.06
CA ASN A 56 -7.14 13.71 3.33
C ASN A 56 -7.35 13.19 1.90
N LYS A 57 -6.26 12.86 1.19
CA LYS A 57 -6.34 12.25 -0.15
C LYS A 57 -7.06 10.91 -0.11
N PHE A 58 -6.82 10.08 0.91
CA PHE A 58 -7.52 8.80 1.09
C PHE A 58 -9.00 9.01 1.41
N ARG A 59 -9.32 9.92 2.32
CA ARG A 59 -10.71 10.20 2.69
C ARG A 59 -11.56 10.57 1.47
N ASP A 60 -11.03 11.36 0.53
CA ASP A 60 -11.73 11.77 -0.69
C ASP A 60 -12.02 10.61 -1.66
N ILE A 61 -11.21 9.54 -1.62
CA ILE A 61 -11.34 8.38 -2.52
C ILE A 61 -12.40 7.37 -1.98
N ASN A 62 -13.06 7.67 -0.85
CA ASN A 62 -14.15 6.87 -0.26
C ASN A 62 -13.73 5.41 0.04
N PHE A 63 -12.61 5.25 0.72
CA PHE A 63 -12.02 3.96 1.13
C PHE A 63 -12.71 3.30 2.34
N THR A 64 -14.05 3.26 2.37
CA THR A 64 -14.81 2.57 3.44
C THR A 64 -14.53 1.05 3.55
N LYS A 65 -13.64 0.50 2.71
CA LYS A 65 -13.30 -0.93 2.62
C LYS A 65 -11.79 -1.21 2.60
N THR A 66 -10.94 -0.22 2.86
CA THR A 66 -9.50 -0.45 2.99
C THR A 66 -9.13 -0.48 4.45
N ASN A 67 -8.61 -1.62 4.88
CA ASN A 67 -8.17 -1.77 6.25
C ASN A 67 -6.81 -1.11 6.47
N TYR A 68 -5.94 -1.10 5.44
CA TYR A 68 -4.54 -0.73 5.59
C TYR A 68 -3.95 -0.06 4.35
N ILE A 69 -2.95 0.78 4.57
CA ILE A 69 -2.05 1.31 3.54
C ILE A 69 -0.68 0.68 3.75
N TYR A 70 -0.03 0.29 2.66
CA TYR A 70 1.31 -0.26 2.70
C TYR A 70 2.30 0.82 2.28
N VAL A 71 3.32 1.05 3.09
CA VAL A 71 4.30 2.12 2.84
C VAL A 71 5.66 1.49 2.54
N ASP A 72 6.13 1.70 1.31
CA ASP A 72 7.44 1.28 0.84
C ASP A 72 8.47 2.41 0.98
N LEU A 73 9.44 2.18 1.86
CA LEU A 73 10.59 3.04 2.16
C LEU A 73 11.92 2.44 1.63
N SER A 74 11.85 1.42 0.77
CA SER A 74 13.00 0.76 0.17
C SER A 74 13.93 1.71 -0.58
N ASN A 75 13.43 2.81 -1.12
CA ASN A 75 14.25 3.79 -1.83
C ASN A 75 15.25 4.50 -0.89
N TYR A 76 14.99 4.53 0.44
CA TYR A 76 15.93 5.08 1.43
C TYR A 76 16.71 3.99 2.15
N TYR A 77 15.98 3.02 2.70
CA TYR A 77 16.59 2.04 3.61
C TYR A 77 17.11 0.79 2.89
N GLY A 78 16.69 0.58 1.63
CA GLY A 78 16.89 -0.67 0.91
C GLY A 78 16.04 -1.81 1.47
N VAL A 79 15.73 -2.80 0.62
CA VAL A 79 14.89 -3.97 0.98
C VAL A 79 15.51 -4.91 2.03
N ASN A 80 16.79 -4.70 2.37
CA ASN A 80 17.49 -5.48 3.41
C ASN A 80 17.31 -4.88 4.82
N CYS A 81 16.82 -3.65 4.93
CA CYS A 81 16.46 -3.07 6.22
C CYS A 81 15.23 -3.78 6.79
N LYS A 82 15.00 -3.76 8.11
CA LYS A 82 13.76 -4.32 8.71
C LYS A 82 12.57 -3.37 8.64
N TYR A 83 12.83 -2.12 8.27
CA TYR A 83 11.92 -0.98 8.33
C TYR A 83 11.68 -0.39 6.93
N TRP A 84 11.81 -1.22 5.89
CA TRP A 84 11.61 -0.78 4.52
C TRP A 84 10.15 -0.89 4.07
N LEU A 85 9.33 -1.69 4.76
CA LEU A 85 7.91 -1.87 4.44
C LEU A 85 7.08 -1.78 5.72
N TYR A 86 6.08 -0.91 5.70
CA TYR A 86 5.15 -0.72 6.81
C TYR A 86 3.71 -0.95 6.38
N LYS A 87 2.89 -1.28 7.37
CA LYS A 87 1.45 -1.28 7.31
C LYS A 87 0.96 -0.12 8.16
N TRP A 88 0.19 0.76 7.56
CA TRP A 88 -0.40 1.95 8.17
C TRP A 88 -1.89 1.72 8.36
N SER A 89 -2.38 1.93 9.59
CA SER A 89 -3.80 1.82 9.94
C SER A 89 -4.29 3.15 10.47
N PHE A 90 -5.31 3.73 9.85
CA PHE A 90 -5.94 4.96 10.32
C PHE A 90 -7.07 4.59 11.29
N ILE A 91 -7.02 5.16 12.49
CA ILE A 91 -8.04 4.96 13.51
C ILE A 91 -8.95 6.18 13.49
N GLU A 92 -10.20 5.96 13.11
CA GLU A 92 -11.20 7.02 13.00
C GLU A 92 -12.27 6.92 14.10
N GLU A 93 -12.62 8.05 14.69
CA GLU A 93 -13.82 8.20 15.52
C GLU A 93 -14.65 9.37 14.98
N ASN A 94 -15.96 9.17 14.81
CA ASN A 94 -16.88 10.20 14.31
C ASN A 94 -16.45 10.84 12.96
N ASN A 95 -15.88 10.04 12.04
CA ASN A 95 -15.32 10.48 10.75
C ASN A 95 -14.17 11.49 10.88
N GLN A 96 -13.45 11.45 11.99
CA GLN A 96 -12.22 12.21 12.22
C GLN A 96 -11.08 11.24 12.52
N LEU A 97 -9.91 11.51 11.96
CA LEU A 97 -8.69 10.78 12.32
C LEU A 97 -8.33 11.09 13.77
N VAL A 98 -8.24 10.05 14.59
CA VAL A 98 -7.86 10.16 16.00
C VAL A 98 -6.44 9.67 16.22
N ASP A 99 -6.03 8.61 15.51
CA ASP A 99 -4.71 8.03 15.65
C ASP A 99 -4.27 7.29 14.38
N VAL A 100 -2.96 6.99 14.29
CA VAL A 100 -2.39 6.16 13.23
C VAL A 100 -1.41 5.16 13.81
N GLU A 101 -1.62 3.89 13.47
CA GLU A 101 -0.71 2.81 13.84
C GLU A 101 0.23 2.45 12.69
N PHE A 102 1.51 2.30 13.04
CA PHE A 102 2.58 1.90 12.12
C PHE A 102 3.14 0.53 12.51
N GLU A 103 2.84 -0.49 11.70
CA GLU A 103 3.30 -1.86 11.93
C GLU A 103 4.35 -2.26 10.87
N PRO A 104 5.61 -2.53 11.23
CA PRO A 104 6.63 -2.95 10.28
C PRO A 104 6.34 -4.36 9.75
N ILE A 105 6.36 -4.53 8.44
CA ILE A 105 6.19 -5.83 7.78
C ILE A 105 7.55 -6.47 7.60
N LEU A 106 7.97 -7.21 8.62
CA LEU A 106 9.27 -7.90 8.63
C LEU A 106 9.38 -8.98 7.56
N TYR A 107 8.25 -9.62 7.22
CA TYR A 107 8.18 -10.69 6.23
C TYR A 107 6.84 -10.60 5.48
N ILE A 108 6.87 -10.72 4.16
CA ILE A 108 5.66 -10.65 3.32
C ILE A 108 4.63 -11.73 3.68
N ASN A 109 5.10 -12.89 4.15
CA ASN A 109 4.25 -13.98 4.59
C ASN A 109 3.40 -13.66 5.84
N LYS A 110 3.69 -12.57 6.57
CA LYS A 110 2.90 -12.11 7.72
C LYS A 110 1.67 -11.29 7.32
N ILE A 111 1.54 -10.89 6.05
CA ILE A 111 0.33 -10.26 5.56
C ILE A 111 -0.76 -11.34 5.48
N THR A 112 -1.74 -11.25 6.37
CA THR A 112 -2.80 -12.26 6.53
C THR A 112 -3.91 -12.13 5.49
N ASN A 113 -4.12 -10.94 4.94
CA ASN A 113 -5.02 -10.72 3.83
C ASN A 113 -4.35 -11.20 2.53
N GLU A 114 -4.87 -12.28 1.95
CA GLU A 114 -4.31 -12.87 0.72
C GLU A 114 -4.36 -11.92 -0.49
N PHE A 115 -5.36 -11.01 -0.56
CA PHE A 115 -5.42 -10.01 -1.63
C PHE A 115 -4.30 -8.98 -1.49
N ASP A 116 -4.16 -8.39 -0.30
CA ASP A 116 -3.08 -7.42 -0.02
C ASP A 116 -1.71 -8.05 -0.31
N LYS A 117 -1.52 -9.29 0.16
CA LYS A 117 -0.29 -10.05 -0.06
C LYS A 117 0.00 -10.26 -1.54
N GLN A 118 -0.99 -10.64 -2.35
CA GLN A 118 -0.82 -10.79 -3.80
C GLN A 118 -0.42 -9.46 -4.44
N VAL A 119 -1.13 -8.37 -4.11
CA VAL A 119 -0.87 -7.03 -4.64
C VAL A 119 0.55 -6.57 -4.31
N ILE A 120 0.97 -6.74 -3.06
CA ILE A 120 2.32 -6.36 -2.61
C ILE A 120 3.37 -7.22 -3.32
N CYS A 121 3.17 -8.54 -3.42
CA CYS A 121 4.11 -9.41 -4.14
C CYS A 121 4.28 -8.96 -5.60
N GLU A 122 3.18 -8.68 -6.31
CA GLU A 122 3.24 -8.20 -7.69
C GLU A 122 3.95 -6.85 -7.80
N TYR A 123 3.65 -5.91 -6.89
CA TYR A 123 4.32 -4.62 -6.83
C TYR A 123 5.83 -4.78 -6.64
N LEU A 124 6.26 -5.58 -5.67
CA LEU A 124 7.67 -5.82 -5.37
C LEU A 124 8.38 -6.54 -6.53
N GLN A 125 7.71 -7.49 -7.19
CA GLN A 125 8.24 -8.13 -8.39
C GLN A 125 8.40 -7.14 -9.55
N LYS A 126 7.45 -6.22 -9.73
CA LYS A 126 7.56 -5.16 -10.75
C LYS A 126 8.73 -4.22 -10.43
N LYS A 127 8.87 -3.80 -9.17
CA LYS A 127 9.87 -2.83 -8.72
C LYS A 127 11.29 -3.41 -8.70
N PHE A 128 11.47 -4.60 -8.16
CA PHE A 128 12.79 -5.20 -7.95
C PHE A 128 13.13 -6.36 -8.90
N GLY A 129 12.20 -6.76 -9.77
CA GLY A 129 12.37 -7.92 -10.65
C GLY A 129 12.17 -9.25 -9.91
N LYS A 130 13.22 -10.08 -9.81
CA LYS A 130 13.12 -11.42 -9.16
C LYS A 130 13.05 -11.30 -7.63
N PHE A 131 11.95 -10.79 -7.10
CA PHE A 131 11.66 -10.86 -5.67
C PHE A 131 11.28 -12.31 -5.32
N LYS A 132 12.11 -12.98 -4.49
CA LYS A 132 11.83 -14.32 -3.98
C LYS A 132 11.14 -14.19 -2.63
N ASN A 133 9.95 -14.78 -2.50
CA ASN A 133 9.23 -14.91 -1.24
C ASN A 133 10.10 -15.68 -0.24
N ASN A 134 10.74 -14.97 0.70
CA ASN A 134 11.30 -15.56 1.91
C ASN A 134 10.44 -15.12 3.09
#